data_AF-A0A7C9AIM1-F1
#
_entry.id   AF-A0A7C9AIM1-F1
#
_cell.length_a   1.000
_cell.length_b   1.000
_cell.length_c   1.000
_cell.angle_alpha   90.00
_cell.angle_beta   90.00
_cell.angle_gamma   90.00
#
_symmetry.space_group_name_H-M   'P 1'
#
loop_
_entity.id
_entity.type
_entity.pdbx_description
1 polymer ?
#
loop_
_entity_poly.entity_id
_entity_poly.type
_entity_poly.pdbx_seq_one_letter_code
_entity_poly.pdbx_strand_id
1 'polypeptide(L)'
;AATTEFIKTSCKATTYPDLCYNSLFIHANAIQTSPMLLANAALSVTLATARTTSVAVSRMLKDPEMRPREAGAMGDCLEVLKDTVEELQNSITEMGEIKDSKNLGLVMNDIQTWISAALTNE
;
A
#
# COMPACT_ATOMS: atom_id res chain seq x y z
N ALA A 1 -8.39 -21.73 -8.67
CA ALA A 1 -8.86 -22.26 -7.37
C ALA A 1 -9.87 -21.27 -6.77
N ALA A 2 -10.68 -21.65 -5.77
CA ALA A 2 -11.68 -20.74 -5.18
C ALA A 2 -11.07 -19.43 -4.65
N THR A 3 -9.85 -19.47 -4.14
CA THR A 3 -9.10 -18.31 -3.61
C THR A 3 -8.71 -17.30 -4.69
N THR A 4 -8.27 -17.77 -5.86
CA THR A 4 -7.93 -16.88 -6.99
C THR A 4 -9.17 -16.23 -7.60
N GLU A 5 -10.30 -16.94 -7.63
CA GLU A 5 -11.57 -16.37 -8.10
C GLU A 5 -12.13 -15.31 -7.13
N PHE A 6 -11.96 -15.53 -5.82
CA PHE A 6 -12.28 -14.52 -4.80
C PHE A 6 -11.49 -13.23 -5.03
N ILE A 7 -10.16 -13.31 -5.18
CA ILE A 7 -9.31 -12.15 -5.47
C ILE A 7 -9.76 -11.44 -6.75
N LYS A 8 -9.98 -12.22 -7.82
CA LYS A 8 -10.43 -11.67 -9.11
C LYS A 8 -11.76 -10.93 -8.98
N THR A 9 -12.68 -11.44 -8.18
CA THR A 9 -13.97 -10.81 -7.94
C THR A 9 -13.82 -9.54 -7.10
N SER A 10 -13.04 -9.58 -6.02
CA SER A 10 -12.79 -8.41 -5.18
C SER A 10 -12.09 -7.27 -5.93
N CYS A 11 -11.11 -7.59 -6.78
CA CYS A 11 -10.38 -6.61 -7.56
C CYS A 11 -11.24 -5.83 -8.57
N LYS A 12 -12.42 -6.34 -8.94
CA LYS A 12 -13.37 -5.60 -9.82
C LYS A 12 -13.88 -4.30 -9.20
N ALA A 13 -13.81 -4.16 -7.88
CA ALA A 13 -14.20 -2.93 -7.18
C ALA A 13 -13.09 -1.86 -7.15
N THR A 14 -11.89 -2.18 -7.64
CA THR A 14 -10.75 -1.24 -7.65
C THR A 14 -10.66 -0.48 -8.98
N THR A 15 -10.03 0.68 -8.97
CA THR A 15 -9.78 1.49 -10.18
C THR A 15 -8.92 0.75 -11.22
N TYR A 16 -8.02 -0.12 -10.76
CA TYR A 16 -7.12 -0.90 -11.62
C TYR A 16 -7.25 -2.43 -11.35
N PRO A 17 -8.30 -3.08 -11.87
CA PRO A 17 -8.58 -4.49 -11.56
C PRO A 17 -7.47 -5.46 -11.93
N ASP A 18 -6.83 -5.27 -13.09
CA ASP A 18 -5.75 -6.15 -13.57
C ASP A 18 -4.49 -6.01 -12.71
N LEU A 19 -4.13 -4.78 -12.33
CA LEU A 19 -3.01 -4.53 -11.41
C LEU A 19 -3.29 -5.16 -10.06
N CYS A 20 -4.49 -4.95 -9.50
CA CYS A 20 -4.91 -5.57 -8.24
C CYS A 20 -4.77 -7.10 -8.27
N TYR A 21 -5.29 -7.75 -9.32
CA TYR A 21 -5.20 -9.21 -9.44
C TYR A 21 -3.76 -9.69 -9.57
N ASN A 22 -2.98 -9.07 -10.47
CA ASN A 22 -1.59 -9.47 -10.72
C ASN A 22 -0.68 -9.26 -9.50
N SER A 23 -0.96 -8.24 -8.69
CA SER A 23 -0.23 -7.98 -7.44
C SER A 23 -0.61 -8.97 -6.33
N LEU A 24 -1.84 -9.49 -6.32
CA LEU A 24 -2.37 -10.28 -5.19
C LEU A 24 -2.45 -11.79 -5.44
N PHE A 25 -2.47 -12.26 -6.69
CA PHE A 25 -2.72 -13.68 -6.97
C PHE A 25 -1.65 -14.61 -6.37
N ILE A 26 -0.39 -14.16 -6.29
CA ILE A 26 0.70 -14.93 -5.67
C ILE A 26 0.47 -15.15 -4.17
N HIS A 27 -0.36 -14.31 -3.54
CA HIS A 27 -0.73 -14.38 -2.13
C HIS A 27 -2.04 -15.13 -1.88
N ALA A 28 -2.63 -15.79 -2.91
CA ALA A 28 -3.95 -16.41 -2.81
C ALA A 28 -4.10 -17.43 -1.68
N ASN A 29 -3.03 -18.17 -1.35
CA ASN A 29 -3.06 -19.13 -0.24
C ASN A 29 -3.13 -18.44 1.14
N ALA A 30 -2.50 -17.27 1.28
CA ALA A 30 -2.54 -16.49 2.52
C ALA A 30 -3.87 -15.71 2.64
N ILE A 31 -4.38 -15.19 1.52
CA ILE A 31 -5.64 -14.43 1.45
C ILE A 31 -6.86 -15.33 1.68
N GLN A 32 -6.80 -16.57 1.18
CA GLN A 32 -7.93 -17.50 1.16
C GLN A 32 -9.17 -16.84 0.51
N THR A 33 -10.31 -16.80 1.21
CA THR A 33 -11.52 -16.08 0.80
C THR A 33 -11.93 -15.03 1.84
N SER A 34 -10.95 -14.44 2.54
CA SER A 34 -11.18 -13.48 3.62
C SER A 34 -10.93 -12.05 3.15
N PRO A 35 -11.93 -11.15 3.21
CA PRO A 35 -11.75 -9.73 2.89
C PRO A 35 -10.70 -9.04 3.76
N MET A 36 -10.60 -9.42 5.04
CA MET A 36 -9.59 -8.87 5.95
C MET A 36 -8.18 -9.32 5.58
N LEU A 37 -7.99 -10.59 5.24
CA LEU A 37 -6.68 -11.08 4.79
C LEU A 37 -6.31 -10.51 3.42
N LEU A 38 -7.29 -10.27 2.55
CA LEU A 38 -7.11 -9.56 1.28
C LEU A 38 -6.61 -8.13 1.51
N ALA A 39 -7.28 -7.36 2.37
CA ALA A 39 -6.87 -5.99 2.70
C ALA A 39 -5.46 -5.96 3.31
N ASN A 40 -5.15 -6.88 4.23
CA ASN A 40 -3.83 -6.98 4.83
C ASN A 40 -2.72 -7.35 3.83
N ALA A 41 -3.01 -8.28 2.91
CA ALA A 41 -2.09 -8.62 1.84
C ALA A 41 -1.87 -7.42 0.89
N ALA A 42 -2.93 -6.70 0.52
CA ALA A 42 -2.82 -5.50 -0.31
C ALA A 42 -1.96 -4.42 0.35
N LEU A 43 -2.21 -4.10 1.61
CA LEU A 43 -1.39 -3.14 2.37
C LEU A 43 0.07 -3.56 2.46
N SER A 44 0.34 -4.85 2.68
CA SER A 44 1.71 -5.38 2.73
C SER A 44 2.44 -5.25 1.38
N VAL A 45 1.76 -5.54 0.27
CA VAL A 45 2.30 -5.40 -1.09
C VAL A 45 2.56 -3.93 -1.41
N THR A 46 1.62 -3.04 -1.09
CA THR A 46 1.79 -1.60 -1.30
C THR A 46 2.95 -1.05 -0.47
N LEU A 47 3.07 -1.41 0.81
CA LEU A 47 4.18 -1.00 1.67
C LEU A 47 5.53 -1.44 1.11
N ALA A 48 5.64 -2.69 0.64
CA ALA A 48 6.87 -3.19 0.03
C ALA A 48 7.23 -2.40 -1.25
N THR A 49 6.22 -2.05 -2.04
CA THR A 49 6.38 -1.26 -3.27
C THR A 49 6.79 0.18 -2.96
N ALA A 50 6.15 0.84 -2.00
CA ALA A 50 6.48 2.19 -1.55
C ALA A 50 7.91 2.28 -1.01
N ARG A 51 8.34 1.31 -0.18
CA ARG A 51 9.72 1.22 0.31
C ARG A 51 10.73 1.07 -0.82
N THR A 52 10.46 0.18 -1.76
CA THR A 52 11.35 -0.05 -2.92
C THR A 52 11.46 1.20 -3.78
N THR A 53 10.34 1.89 -3.99
CA THR A 53 10.27 3.15 -4.75
C THR A 53 11.03 4.27 -4.04
N SER A 54 10.86 4.43 -2.73
CA SER A 54 11.62 5.39 -1.92
C SER A 54 13.13 5.16 -2.03
N VAL A 55 13.58 3.89 -1.98
CA VAL A 55 15.00 3.54 -2.19
C VAL A 55 15.47 3.88 -3.60
N ALA A 56 14.66 3.61 -4.63
CA ALA A 56 15.00 3.93 -6.01
C ALA A 56 15.14 5.44 -6.23
N VAL A 57 14.18 6.22 -5.74
CA VAL A 57 14.19 7.69 -5.77
C VAL A 57 15.41 8.25 -5.01
N SER A 58 15.69 7.72 -3.81
CA SER A 58 16.89 8.10 -3.05
C SER A 58 18.20 7.81 -3.77
N ARG A 59 18.25 6.76 -4.60
CA ARG A 59 19.42 6.47 -5.46
C ARG A 59 19.51 7.44 -6.63
N MET A 60 18.38 7.79 -7.26
CA MET A 60 18.35 8.77 -8.35
C MET A 60 18.85 10.14 -7.90
N LEU A 61 18.52 10.56 -6.67
CA LEU A 61 19.02 11.81 -6.07
C LEU A 61 20.55 11.87 -5.91
N LYS A 62 21.26 10.75 -6.03
CA LYS A 62 22.73 10.71 -5.95
C LYS A 62 23.39 10.92 -7.30
N ASP A 63 22.61 11.06 -8.37
CA ASP A 63 23.13 11.32 -9.71
C ASP A 63 23.76 12.71 -9.77
N PRO A 64 25.09 12.83 -9.99
CA PRO A 64 25.77 14.12 -10.05
C PRO A 64 25.37 14.94 -11.29
N GLU A 65 24.76 14.34 -12.30
CA GLU A 65 24.33 15.03 -13.53
C GLU A 65 22.92 15.64 -13.40
N MET A 66 22.21 15.39 -12.30
CA MET A 66 20.85 15.88 -12.06
C MET A 66 20.82 17.40 -11.90
N ARG A 67 19.91 18.08 -12.62
CA ARG A 67 19.79 19.54 -12.52
C ARG A 67 19.21 19.93 -11.15
N PRO A 68 19.58 21.09 -10.57
CA PRO A 68 19.09 21.49 -9.25
C PRO A 68 17.56 21.51 -9.11
N ARG A 69 16.84 21.90 -10.17
CA ARG A 69 15.36 21.89 -10.18
C ARG A 69 14.79 20.47 -10.12
N GLU A 70 15.42 19.52 -10.80
CA GLU A 70 15.03 18.10 -10.78
C GLU A 70 15.35 17.47 -9.43
N ALA A 71 16.50 17.81 -8.86
CA ALA A 71 16.89 17.37 -7.52
C ALA A 71 15.92 17.88 -6.45
N GLY A 72 15.44 19.12 -6.56
CA GLY A 72 14.40 19.66 -5.69
C GLY A 72 13.09 18.85 -5.78
N ALA A 73 12.55 18.69 -6.99
CA ALA A 73 11.31 17.93 -7.19
C ALA A 73 11.43 16.45 -6.77
N MET A 74 12.60 15.83 -6.99
CA MET A 74 12.87 14.46 -6.57
C MET A 74 13.03 14.36 -5.03
N GLY A 75 13.53 15.42 -4.39
CA GLY A 75 13.58 15.55 -2.94
C GLY A 75 12.18 15.61 -2.33
N ASP A 76 11.31 16.47 -2.88
CA ASP A 76 9.91 16.58 -2.47
C ASP A 76 9.18 15.23 -2.66
N CYS A 77 9.40 14.56 -3.80
CA CYS A 77 8.87 13.21 -4.06
C CYS A 77 9.36 12.19 -3.03
N LEU A 78 10.63 12.24 -2.62
CA LEU A 78 11.16 11.34 -1.61
C LEU A 78 10.52 11.57 -0.23
N GLU A 79 10.21 12.82 0.12
CA GLU A 79 9.54 13.18 1.36
C GLU A 79 8.14 12.55 1.43
N VAL A 80 7.30 12.82 0.44
CA VAL A 80 5.92 12.27 0.41
C VAL A 80 5.90 10.74 0.31
N LEU A 81 6.89 10.12 -0.33
CA LEU A 81 7.05 8.66 -0.33
C LEU A 81 7.40 8.09 1.05
N LYS A 82 8.12 8.83 1.90
CA LYS A 82 8.40 8.40 3.28
C LYS A 82 7.15 8.48 4.14
N ASP A 83 6.37 9.55 3.98
CA ASP A 83 5.09 9.72 4.68
C ASP A 83 4.13 8.58 4.30
N THR A 84 4.04 8.26 3.01
CA THR A 84 3.30 7.10 2.49
C THR A 84 3.71 5.79 3.18
N VAL A 85 5.01 5.57 3.36
CA VAL A 85 5.53 4.37 4.05
C VAL A 85 5.11 4.33 5.52
N GLU A 86 5.10 5.47 6.20
CA GLU A 86 4.65 5.57 7.60
C GLU A 86 3.15 5.31 7.73
N GLU A 87 2.33 5.95 6.89
CA GLU A 87 0.87 5.80 6.88
C GLU A 87 0.43 4.34 6.59
N LEU A 88 1.12 3.67 5.66
CA LEU A 88 0.91 2.26 5.37
C LEU A 88 1.33 1.36 6.55
N GLN A 89 2.42 1.71 7.24
CA GLN A 89 2.87 0.96 8.42
C GLN A 89 1.88 1.09 9.59
N ASN A 90 1.33 2.29 9.80
CA ASN A 90 0.28 2.54 10.78
C ASN A 90 -1.00 1.74 10.46
N SER A 91 -1.42 1.74 9.18
CA SER A 91 -2.57 0.96 8.70
C SER A 91 -2.43 -0.54 8.98
N ILE A 92 -1.23 -1.10 8.79
CA ILE A 92 -0.96 -2.52 9.06
C ILE A 92 -0.99 -2.82 10.56
N THR A 93 -0.39 -1.95 11.38
CA THR A 93 -0.40 -2.09 12.84
C THR A 93 -1.84 -2.12 13.36
N GLU A 94 -2.65 -1.17 12.93
CA GLU A 94 -4.05 -1.04 13.35
C GLU A 94 -4.91 -2.23 12.90
N MET A 95 -4.68 -2.76 11.70
CA MET A 95 -5.34 -4.00 11.25
C MET A 95 -5.03 -5.20 12.16
N GLY A 96 -3.86 -5.21 12.80
CA GLY A 96 -3.48 -6.24 13.77
C GLY A 96 -4.32 -6.19 15.06
N GLU A 97 -4.78 -5.00 15.45
CA GLU A 97 -5.55 -4.77 16.68
C GLU A 97 -7.05 -5.14 16.52
N ILE A 98 -7.53 -5.33 15.29
CA ILE A 98 -8.93 -5.67 14.98
C ILE A 98 -9.40 -6.94 15.69
N LYS A 99 -8.51 -7.91 15.94
CA LYS A 99 -8.88 -9.20 16.57
C LYS A 99 -9.46 -9.05 17.98
N ASP A 100 -9.12 -7.97 18.68
CA ASP A 100 -9.53 -7.73 20.07
C ASP A 100 -10.47 -6.51 20.23
N SER A 101 -10.83 -5.84 19.13
CA SER A 101 -11.57 -4.58 19.19
C SER A 101 -13.10 -4.78 19.17
N LYS A 102 -13.79 -4.18 20.15
CA LYS A 102 -15.27 -3.99 20.11
C LYS A 102 -15.71 -2.92 19.10
N ASN A 103 -14.75 -2.26 18.44
CA ASN A 103 -14.92 -1.02 17.67
C ASN A 103 -14.37 -1.14 16.24
N LEU A 104 -14.61 -2.27 15.56
CA LEU A 104 -14.13 -2.57 14.20
C LEU A 104 -14.41 -1.44 13.18
N GLY A 105 -15.52 -0.71 13.34
CA GLY A 105 -15.87 0.42 12.48
C GLY A 105 -14.98 1.66 12.66
N LEU A 106 -14.53 1.95 13.88
CA LEU A 106 -13.60 3.06 14.15
C LEU A 106 -12.22 2.74 13.57
N VAL A 107 -11.72 1.54 13.84
CA VAL A 107 -10.45 1.04 13.30
C VAL A 107 -10.43 1.12 11.76
N MET A 108 -11.51 0.70 11.10
CA MET A 108 -11.59 0.76 9.64
C MET A 108 -11.59 2.21 9.11
N ASN A 109 -12.14 3.17 9.86
CA ASN A 109 -12.12 4.58 9.50
C ASN A 109 -10.70 5.16 9.58
N ASP A 110 -9.95 4.82 10.63
CA ASP A 110 -8.57 5.26 10.80
C ASP A 110 -7.68 4.68 9.68
N ILE A 111 -7.83 3.39 9.39
CA ILE A 111 -7.15 2.73 8.24
C ILE A 111 -7.52 3.42 6.93
N GLN A 112 -8.80 3.69 6.67
CA GLN A 112 -9.24 4.35 5.44
C GLN A 112 -8.64 5.76 5.32
N THR A 113 -8.51 6.48 6.43
CA THR A 113 -7.91 7.81 6.48
C THR A 113 -6.43 7.74 6.08
N TRP A 114 -5.64 6.87 6.70
CA TRP A 114 -4.22 6.73 6.36
C TRP A 114 -3.99 6.22 4.93
N ILE A 115 -4.81 5.30 4.42
CA ILE A 115 -4.72 4.85 3.02
C ILE A 115 -5.05 5.99 2.05
N SER A 116 -6.03 6.84 2.39
CA SER A 116 -6.41 7.97 1.53
C SER A 116 -5.30 9.04 1.49
N ALA A 117 -4.60 9.24 2.61
CA ALA A 117 -3.43 10.11 2.67
C ALA A 117 -2.28 9.52 1.83
N ALA A 118 -1.98 8.23 2.00
CA ALA A 118 -0.97 7.52 1.22
C ALA A 118 -1.22 7.62 -0.31
N LEU A 119 -2.49 7.48 -0.74
CA LEU A 119 -2.91 7.64 -2.13
C LEU A 119 -2.74 9.07 -2.66
N THR A 120 -2.76 10.08 -1.78
CA THR A 120 -2.56 11.48 -2.17
C THR A 120 -1.07 11.85 -2.21
N ASN A 121 -0.25 11.13 -1.45
CA ASN A 121 1.19 11.33 -1.31
C ASN A 121 2.01 10.60 -2.40
N GLU A 122 1.42 9.66 -3.13
CA GLU A 122 1.99 8.99 -4.32
C GLU A 122 1.69 9.72 -5.64
#